data_AF-A0A933LUT2-F1
#
_entry.id   AF-A0A933LUT2-F1
#
_cell.length_a   1.000
_cell.length_b   1.000
_cell.length_c   1.000
_cell.angle_alpha   90.00
_cell.angle_beta   90.00
_cell.angle_gamma   90.00
#
_symmetry.space_group_name_H-M   'P 1'
#
loop_
_entity.id
_entity.type
_entity.pdbx_description
1 polymer ?
#
loop_
_entity_poly.entity_id
_entity_poly.type
_entity_poly.pdbx_seq_one_letter_code
_entity_poly.pdbx_strand_id
1 'polypeptide(L)'
;MALAVLVAAGLAFSVGNIWVTLARSTIPVSLSGTVTDKELREEKHPGVDDVYLVTFSDGRVIQVDRSVFVAARVGAPLEKEAWSRRLRTGEQDVDLDLSTDARRMFILMPLAAALVLVAARKRGARLPCGG
;
A
#
# COMPACT_ATOMS: atom_id res chain seq x y z
N MET A 1 16.40 -27.37 8.21
CA MET A 1 15.16 -26.74 8.71
C MET A 1 15.27 -25.24 8.92
N ALA A 2 16.25 -24.72 9.69
CA ALA A 2 16.33 -23.29 10.03
C ALA A 2 16.30 -22.33 8.81
N LEU A 3 17.01 -22.66 7.72
CA LEU A 3 17.02 -21.82 6.51
C LEU A 3 15.64 -21.71 5.84
N ALA A 4 14.89 -22.82 5.76
CA ALA A 4 13.57 -22.83 5.14
C ALA A 4 12.58 -21.97 5.95
N VAL A 5 12.67 -22.03 7.28
CA VAL A 5 11.87 -21.18 8.18
C VAL A 5 12.20 -19.69 7.98
N LEU A 6 13.49 -19.34 7.87
CA LEU A 6 13.90 -17.95 7.61
C LEU A 6 13.44 -17.44 6.25
N VAL A 7 13.50 -18.26 5.20
CA VAL A 7 12.99 -17.91 3.88
C VAL A 7 11.48 -17.71 3.91
N ALA A 8 10.74 -18.63 4.53
CA ALA A 8 9.29 -18.51 4.66
C ALA A 8 8.88 -17.25 5.44
N ALA A 9 9.56 -16.96 6.55
CA ALA A 9 9.34 -15.74 7.32
C ALA A 9 9.64 -14.47 6.50
N GLY A 10 10.76 -14.44 5.78
CA GLY A 10 11.12 -13.30 4.91
C GLY A 10 10.09 -13.05 3.80
N LEU A 11 9.56 -14.10 3.19
CA LEU A 11 8.49 -14.00 2.20
C LEU A 11 7.18 -13.48 2.83
N ALA A 12 6.80 -14.01 4.00
CA ALA A 12 5.60 -13.57 4.71
C ALA A 12 5.68 -12.08 5.07
N PHE A 13 6.82 -11.61 5.59
CA PHE A 13 7.03 -10.18 5.87
C PHE A 13 7.00 -9.33 4.61
N SER A 14 7.58 -9.81 3.50
CA SER A 14 7.57 -9.08 2.23
C SER A 14 6.15 -8.90 1.69
N VAL A 15 5.35 -9.98 1.70
CA VAL A 15 3.94 -9.94 1.26
C VAL A 15 3.13 -9.04 2.18
N GLY A 16 3.30 -9.15 3.50
CA GLY A 16 2.62 -8.30 4.48
C GLY A 16 2.95 -6.82 4.27
N ASN A 17 4.21 -6.49 4.01
CA ASN A 17 4.63 -5.11 3.75
C ASN A 17 4.00 -4.56 2.46
N ILE A 18 4.03 -5.35 1.36
CA ILE A 18 3.36 -4.98 0.11
C ILE A 18 1.86 -4.76 0.33
N TRP A 19 1.21 -5.62 1.12
CA TRP A 19 -0.21 -5.50 1.43
C TRP A 19 -0.52 -4.19 2.18
N VAL A 20 0.25 -3.85 3.21
CA VAL A 20 0.08 -2.60 3.96
C VAL A 20 0.28 -1.38 3.05
N THR A 21 1.29 -1.41 2.18
CA THR A 21 1.52 -0.33 1.20
C THR A 21 0.38 -0.21 0.19
N LEU A 22 -0.14 -1.34 -0.30
CA LEU A 22 -1.29 -1.36 -1.20
C LEU A 22 -2.56 -0.85 -0.53
N ALA A 23 -2.82 -1.25 0.70
CA ALA A 23 -3.97 -0.78 1.47
C ALA A 23 -3.96 0.74 1.62
N ARG A 24 -2.76 1.33 1.81
CA ARG A 24 -2.58 2.79 1.87
C ARG A 24 -2.94 3.50 0.56
N SER A 25 -2.74 2.84 -0.59
CA SER A 25 -3.16 3.38 -1.90
C SER A 25 -4.67 3.30 -2.16
N THR A 26 -5.45 2.78 -1.20
CA THR A 26 -6.89 2.47 -1.32
C THR A 26 -7.29 1.52 -2.44
N ILE A 27 -6.37 1.07 -3.31
CA ILE A 27 -6.65 0.17 -4.44
C ILE A 27 -7.40 -1.11 -4.01
N PRO A 28 -6.95 -1.91 -3.03
CA PRO A 28 -7.63 -3.15 -2.67
C PRO A 28 -8.92 -2.93 -1.87
N VAL A 29 -9.18 -1.70 -1.41
CA VAL A 29 -10.29 -1.36 -0.53
C VAL A 29 -11.48 -0.87 -1.35
N SER A 30 -12.70 -1.26 -0.97
CA SER A 30 -13.92 -0.64 -1.49
C SER A 30 -14.27 0.60 -0.68
N LEU A 31 -14.68 1.66 -1.36
CA LEU A 31 -15.16 2.90 -0.74
C LEU A 31 -16.59 3.11 -1.20
N SER A 32 -17.50 3.37 -0.27
CA SER A 32 -18.87 3.73 -0.58
C SER A 32 -19.41 4.57 0.56
N GLY A 33 -19.97 5.73 0.23
CA GLY A 33 -20.60 6.63 1.20
C GLY A 33 -20.46 8.09 0.81
N THR A 34 -21.16 8.95 1.55
CA THR A 34 -21.10 10.40 1.34
C THR A 34 -19.98 10.99 2.20
N VAL A 35 -19.13 11.81 1.61
CA VAL A 35 -18.06 12.51 2.34
C VAL A 35 -18.68 13.59 3.22
N THR A 36 -18.37 13.57 4.52
CA THR A 36 -18.86 14.58 5.48
C THR A 36 -17.78 15.56 5.91
N ASP A 37 -16.52 15.11 5.92
CA ASP A 37 -15.39 15.96 6.33
C ASP A 37 -14.08 15.49 5.69
N LYS A 38 -13.10 16.41 5.64
CA LYS A 38 -11.78 16.21 5.09
C LYS A 38 -10.74 16.86 5.99
N GLU A 39 -9.80 16.07 6.48
CA GLU A 39 -8.72 16.54 7.35
C GLU A 39 -7.35 16.29 6.70
N LEU A 40 -6.52 17.32 6.64
CA LEU A 40 -5.10 17.22 6.30
C LEU A 40 -4.30 17.35 7.60
N ARG A 41 -3.54 16.32 7.94
CA ARG A 41 -2.54 16.37 9.01
C ARG A 41 -1.17 16.47 8.40
N GLU A 42 -0.56 17.63 8.58
CA GLU A 42 0.84 17.85 8.19
C GLU A 42 1.75 17.06 9.13
N GLU A 43 2.63 16.26 8.56
CA GLU A 43 3.61 15.47 9.31
C GLU A 43 4.97 16.18 9.35
N LYS A 44 5.98 15.52 9.94
CA LYS A 44 7.34 16.06 10.10
C LYS A 44 7.93 16.70 8.83
N HIS A 45 7.58 16.19 7.65
CA HIS A 45 7.96 16.76 6.36
C HIS A 45 6.71 17.14 5.54
N PRO A 46 6.28 18.42 5.62
CA PRO A 46 5.12 18.90 4.89
C PRO A 46 5.20 18.61 3.39
N GLY A 47 4.10 18.13 2.81
CA GLY A 47 3.98 17.79 1.39
C GLY A 47 4.60 16.44 1.00
N VAL A 48 5.32 15.77 1.90
CA VAL A 48 5.94 14.46 1.66
C VAL A 48 5.22 13.38 2.45
N ASP A 49 5.10 13.58 3.77
CA ASP A 49 4.60 12.54 4.68
C ASP A 49 3.17 12.79 5.16
N ASP A 50 2.50 13.82 4.63
CA ASP A 50 1.19 14.24 5.10
C ASP A 50 0.12 13.14 5.07
N VAL A 51 -0.77 13.18 6.05
CA VAL A 51 -1.88 12.24 6.18
C VAL A 51 -3.17 12.93 5.74
N TYR A 52 -3.80 12.37 4.71
CA TYR A 52 -5.07 12.84 4.19
C TYR A 52 -6.19 11.91 4.69
N LEU A 53 -7.12 12.46 5.45
CA LEU A 53 -8.23 11.71 6.03
C LEU A 53 -9.55 12.18 5.43
N VAL A 54 -10.42 11.22 5.12
CA VAL A 54 -11.79 11.46 4.66
C VAL A 54 -12.76 10.82 5.64
N THR A 55 -13.70 11.60 6.12
CA THR A 55 -14.79 11.14 6.99
C THR A 55 -16.04 10.91 6.15
N PHE A 56 -16.72 9.80 6.39
CA PHE A 56 -17.96 9.41 5.71
C PHE A 56 -19.18 9.64 6.61
N SER A 57 -20.37 9.66 5.99
CA SER A 57 -21.65 9.84 6.68
C SER A 57 -21.99 8.75 7.69
N ASP A 58 -21.38 7.58 7.57
CA ASP A 58 -21.51 6.48 8.54
C ASP A 58 -20.51 6.56 9.70
N GLY A 59 -19.73 7.65 9.78
CA GLY A 59 -18.75 7.89 10.84
C GLY A 59 -17.39 7.23 10.61
N ARG A 60 -17.19 6.47 9.51
CA ARG A 60 -15.87 5.93 9.18
C ARG A 60 -14.91 7.06 8.81
N VAL A 61 -13.68 6.96 9.30
CA VAL A 61 -12.57 7.82 8.89
C VAL A 61 -11.54 6.95 8.18
N ILE A 62 -11.21 7.30 6.94
CA ILE A 62 -10.30 6.52 6.11
C ILE A 62 -9.14 7.41 5.68
N GLN A 63 -7.92 6.90 5.84
CA GLN A 63 -6.74 7.49 5.24
C GLN A 63 -6.72 7.20 3.74
N VAL A 64 -6.58 8.24 2.94
CA VAL A 64 -6.58 8.17 1.48
C VAL A 64 -5.32 8.81 0.90
N ASP A 65 -5.04 8.54 -0.37
CA ASP A 65 -3.99 9.25 -1.10
C ASP A 65 -4.39 10.71 -1.38
N ARG A 66 -3.39 11.57 -1.60
CA ARG A 66 -3.59 12.98 -1.95
C ARG A 66 -4.53 13.18 -3.14
N SER A 67 -4.44 12.33 -4.18
CA SER A 67 -5.30 12.42 -5.37
C SER A 67 -6.78 12.18 -5.05
N VAL A 68 -7.07 11.14 -4.25
CA VAL A 68 -8.41 10.84 -3.72
C VAL A 68 -8.90 12.02 -2.87
N PHE A 69 -8.05 12.51 -1.97
CA PHE A 69 -8.38 13.65 -1.12
C PHE A 69 -8.72 14.90 -1.94
N VAL A 70 -7.95 15.24 -2.96
CA VAL A 70 -8.21 16.40 -3.82
C VAL A 70 -9.53 16.22 -4.60
N ALA A 71 -9.81 15.01 -5.09
CA ALA A 71 -11.04 14.70 -5.84
C ALA A 71 -12.30 14.65 -4.95
N ALA A 72 -12.17 14.21 -3.70
CA ALA A 72 -13.28 14.07 -2.77
C ALA A 72 -13.90 15.44 -2.45
N ARG A 73 -15.23 15.53 -2.57
CA ARG A 73 -16.01 16.72 -2.24
C ARG A 73 -16.92 16.44 -1.06
N VAL A 74 -16.88 17.31 -0.05
CA VAL A 74 -17.81 17.25 1.08
C VAL A 74 -19.24 17.38 0.56
N GLY A 75 -20.12 16.49 1.02
CA GLY A 75 -21.51 16.35 0.58
C GLY A 75 -21.70 15.48 -0.66
N ALA A 76 -20.64 15.08 -1.37
CA ALA A 76 -20.74 14.21 -2.54
C ALA A 76 -20.58 12.73 -2.18
N PRO A 77 -21.25 11.82 -2.92
CA PRO A 77 -20.97 10.40 -2.80
C PRO A 77 -19.58 10.08 -3.36
N LEU A 78 -18.86 9.20 -2.68
CA LEU A 78 -17.57 8.67 -3.10
C LEU A 78 -17.69 7.15 -3.23
N GLU A 79 -17.47 6.64 -4.43
CA GLU A 79 -17.65 5.23 -4.77
C GLU A 79 -16.40 4.65 -5.43
N LYS A 80 -16.00 3.48 -4.95
CA LYS A 80 -14.89 2.70 -5.49
C LYS A 80 -15.11 1.22 -5.21
N GLU A 81 -14.99 0.41 -6.24
CA GLU A 81 -14.94 -1.04 -6.06
C GLU A 81 -13.56 -1.48 -5.55
N ALA A 82 -13.52 -2.61 -4.83
CA ALA A 82 -12.25 -3.22 -4.43
C ALA A 82 -11.44 -3.60 -5.67
N TRP A 83 -10.12 -3.39 -5.65
CA TRP A 83 -9.19 -3.60 -6.76
C TRP A 83 -9.39 -2.72 -7.99
N SER A 84 -10.48 -1.94 -8.05
CA SER A 84 -10.66 -0.93 -9.08
C SER A 84 -9.72 0.25 -8.85
N ARG A 85 -9.18 0.75 -9.96
CA ARG A 85 -8.46 2.03 -10.02
C ARG A 85 -9.37 3.20 -10.32
N ARG A 86 -10.67 2.99 -10.55
CA ARG A 86 -11.61 4.09 -10.80
C ARG A 86 -12.32 4.48 -9.53
N LEU A 87 -12.17 5.73 -9.15
CA LEU A 87 -12.89 6.40 -8.07
C LEU A 87 -13.95 7.31 -8.69
N ARG A 88 -15.19 7.21 -8.23
CA ARG A 88 -16.28 8.09 -8.65
C ARG A 88 -16.62 9.04 -7.51
N THR A 89 -16.72 10.33 -7.79
CA THR A 89 -17.06 11.39 -6.82
C THR A 89 -18.13 12.30 -7.42
N GLY A 90 -19.39 12.06 -7.05
CA GLY A 90 -20.54 12.68 -7.73
C GLY A 90 -20.55 12.37 -9.23
N GLU A 91 -20.35 13.39 -10.07
CA GLU A 91 -20.33 13.27 -11.54
C GLU A 91 -18.93 13.06 -12.13
N GLN A 92 -17.87 13.06 -11.30
CA GLN A 92 -16.49 12.93 -11.78
C GLN A 92 -15.96 11.51 -11.55
N ASP A 93 -15.33 10.96 -12.58
CA ASP A 93 -14.53 9.75 -12.47
C ASP A 93 -13.04 10.13 -12.47
N VAL A 94 -12.30 9.59 -11.51
CA VAL A 94 -10.87 9.82 -11.31
C VAL A 94 -10.15 8.48 -11.35
N ASP A 95 -9.17 8.36 -12.25
CA ASP A 95 -8.26 7.22 -12.26
C ASP A 95 -7.21 7.38 -11.15
N LEU A 96 -7.20 6.41 -10.25
CA LEU A 96 -6.20 6.24 -9.22
C LEU A 96 -4.98 5.55 -9.82
N ASP A 97 -3.83 6.15 -9.58
CA ASP A 97 -2.56 5.53 -9.92
C ASP A 97 -1.87 5.00 -8.66
N LEU A 98 -1.02 3.99 -8.83
CA LEU A 98 -0.16 3.53 -7.75
C LEU A 98 0.75 4.68 -7.31
N SER A 99 0.75 4.96 -6.01
CA SER A 99 1.67 5.92 -5.41
C SER A 99 3.12 5.57 -5.79
N THR A 100 3.97 6.59 -5.87
CA THR A 100 5.39 6.42 -6.20
C THR A 100 6.07 5.42 -5.26
N ASP A 101 5.70 5.44 -3.98
CA ASP A 101 6.21 4.53 -2.97
C ASP A 101 5.75 3.10 -3.20
N ALA A 102 4.45 2.88 -3.46
CA ALA A 102 3.94 1.56 -3.82
C ALA A 102 4.65 1.00 -5.05
N ARG A 103 4.80 1.83 -6.09
CA ARG A 103 5.47 1.45 -7.34
C ARG A 103 6.94 1.08 -7.12
N ARG A 104 7.67 1.83 -6.29
CA ARG A 104 9.07 1.52 -5.93
C ARG A 104 9.16 0.26 -5.07
N MET A 105 8.26 0.06 -4.11
CA MET A 105 8.25 -1.13 -3.26
C MET A 105 8.00 -2.41 -4.06
N PHE A 106 7.15 -2.37 -5.10
CA PHE A 106 6.94 -3.50 -6.00
C PHE A 106 8.20 -3.96 -6.74
N ILE A 107 9.19 -3.07 -6.90
CA ILE A 107 10.47 -3.41 -7.55
C ILE A 107 11.51 -3.82 -6.49
N LEU A 108 11.63 -3.02 -5.42
CA LEU A 108 12.69 -3.18 -4.42
C LEU A 108 12.50 -4.43 -3.56
N MET A 109 11.27 -4.75 -3.14
CA MET A 109 11.02 -5.91 -2.26
C MET A 109 11.33 -7.25 -2.95
N PRO A 110 10.85 -7.54 -4.18
CA PRO A 110 11.23 -8.76 -4.89
C PRO A 110 12.74 -8.85 -5.15
N LEU A 111 13.38 -7.73 -5.46
CA LEU A 111 14.81 -7.69 -5.77
C LEU A 111 15.65 -7.99 -4.51
N ALA A 112 15.27 -7.43 -3.36
CA ALA A 112 15.88 -7.76 -2.07
C ALA A 112 15.68 -9.25 -1.71
N ALA A 113 14.47 -9.78 -1.87
CA ALA A 113 14.19 -11.20 -1.62
C ALA A 113 15.02 -12.12 -2.53
N ALA A 114 15.13 -11.78 -3.83
CA ALA A 114 15.95 -12.52 -4.77
C ALA A 114 17.44 -12.53 -4.39
N LEU A 115 17.98 -11.39 -3.95
CA LEU A 115 19.36 -11.29 -3.46
C LEU A 115 19.60 -12.18 -2.23
N VAL A 116 18.66 -12.22 -1.29
CA VAL A 116 18.75 -13.11 -0.11
C VAL A 116 18.76 -14.57 -0.53
N LEU A 117 17.90 -14.97 -1.47
CA LEU A 117 17.86 -16.35 -1.99
C LEU A 117 19.17 -16.73 -2.71
N VAL A 118 19.72 -15.84 -3.53
CA VAL A 118 21.01 -16.07 -4.22
C VAL A 118 22.15 -16.20 -3.22
N ALA A 119 22.20 -15.33 -2.21
CA ALA A 119 23.21 -15.38 -1.14
C ALA A 119 23.10 -16.68 -0.31
N ALA A 120 21.87 -17.09 0.04
CA ALA A 120 21.61 -18.34 0.74
C ALA A 120 22.07 -19.57 -0.07
N ARG A 121 21.78 -19.61 -1.38
CA ARG A 121 22.23 -20.69 -2.28
C ARG A 121 23.75 -20.77 -2.36
N LYS A 122 24.44 -19.63 -2.49
CA LYS A 122 25.92 -19.58 -2.51
C LYS A 122 26.56 -20.06 -1.20
N ARG A 123 25.94 -19.80 -0.05
CA ARG A 123 26.44 -20.27 1.26
C ARG A 123 26.13 -21.75 1.51
N GLY A 124 24.97 -22.24 1.09
CA GLY A 124 24.62 -23.67 1.15
C GLY A 124 25.54 -24.55 0.30
N ALA A 125 26.04 -24.02 -0.83
CA ALA A 125 27.04 -24.69 -1.67
C ALA A 125 28.46 -24.72 -1.08
N ARG A 126 28.71 -24.07 0.06
CA ARG A 126 30.02 -24.01 0.75
C ARG A 126 30.04 -24.77 2.09
N LEU A 127 29.15 -25.72 2.32
CA LEU A 127 29.33 -26.66 3.42
C LEU A 127 30.29 -27.76 2.95
N PRO A 128 31.56 -27.79 3.39
CA PRO A 128 32.40 -28.94 3.14
C PRO A 128 31.80 -30.14 3.87
N CYS A 129 31.57 -31.23 3.13
CA CYS A 129 31.51 -32.56 3.70
C CYS A 129 32.90 -32.87 4.28
N GLY A 130 33.15 -32.50 5.53
CA GLY A 130 34.09 -33.23 6.39
C GLY A 130 33.22 -34.10 7.30
N GLY A 131 33.34 -35.42 7.33
CA GLY A 131 34.56 -36.22 7.27
C GLY A 131 34.67 -36.90 8.62
#